data_AF-A0A072NUS0-F1
#
_entry.id   AF-A0A072NUS0-F1
#
_cell.length_a   1.000
_cell.length_b   1.000
_cell.length_c   1.000
_cell.angle_alpha   90.00
_cell.angle_beta   90.00
_cell.angle_gamma   90.00
#
_symmetry.space_group_name_H-M   'P 1'
#
loop_
_entity.id
_entity.type
_entity.pdbx_description
1 polymer ?
#
loop_
_entity_poly.entity_id
_entity_poly.type
_entity_poly.pdbx_seq_one_letter_code
_entity_poly.pdbx_strand_id
1 'polypeptide(L)'
;MRPSLLKRARSHTNRQSISDMLHSRGSSPHPQADTVSGHKLIEEETLPKYNADTFYPARLGEVLHDRYKLVVKLGFGMTATVWLAKDLQASPNSGNRKYVTIKINVNTLTDDYLKGRREIAQKLFSANPQHVGYTHIRFMLDTFKIKSKHGSHLCIVYDVLREPIDLCMEKFPGRRFSCEKIRILLPALLTGLDYLHSECGVVHTDLKADNIMMGLGDPTILDRFVQHEIEHPSPRKMPDSHGRIIYTSCSDFGEAPTHAVIASAKITDIGLAVFGDEKNTKPIQSNAFMAPEVILQCGWSYPADIWNLAVMLWDLFENFGLFDSIDTRPGHYQPARHLGLMIALMGPPPKEFLKRGAKSHQFFDSQGEFKYPDYILKDLDWDASVSRLRGEEKDLFIDFAKKMITWVPEERWTAKQLLEHPFLTKERDPNYLTPTPSLSRASTASMGSIIPSRTATPGPPPTSHPAPALSSSMLSVPCNTGSSAATSKGLERTSSRPSTPAKDNELDLSRPPSRASTFSTNSVTLTSRPKQKERASSDTTTLCPPPATINTDNRSSQDLIDSILKRGKQGNGKANGKVHQDPIEEEPT
;
A
#
# COMPACT_ATOMS: atom_id res chain seq x y z
N MET A 1 -40.75 -9.15 21.12
CA MET A 1 -40.99 -10.57 21.47
C MET A 1 -39.71 -11.36 21.14
N ARG A 2 -39.26 -12.25 22.04
CA ARG A 2 -38.21 -13.25 21.78
C ARG A 2 -38.86 -14.60 21.52
N PRO A 3 -38.28 -15.45 20.66
CA PRO A 3 -37.92 -16.82 21.08
C PRO A 3 -36.56 -17.26 20.50
N SER A 4 -35.89 -18.34 20.94
CA SER A 4 -35.83 -19.05 22.22
C SER A 4 -34.66 -20.04 22.14
N LEU A 5 -33.89 -20.21 23.21
CA LEU A 5 -32.65 -21.01 23.23
C LEU A 5 -32.86 -22.54 23.34
N LEU A 6 -31.89 -23.27 22.77
CA LEU A 6 -31.40 -24.61 23.16
C LEU A 6 -32.31 -25.85 23.09
N LYS A 7 -31.84 -26.89 22.39
CA LYS A 7 -32.07 -28.30 22.77
C LYS A 7 -30.95 -29.26 22.36
N ARG A 8 -30.23 -29.75 23.38
CA ARG A 8 -29.49 -31.02 23.51
C ARG A 8 -28.49 -31.47 22.43
N ALA A 9 -27.22 -31.42 22.83
CA ALA A 9 -26.27 -32.49 22.52
C ALA A 9 -26.53 -33.73 23.42
N ARG A 10 -26.35 -34.94 22.89
CA ARG A 10 -25.93 -36.14 23.62
C ARG A 10 -25.06 -37.02 22.71
N SER A 11 -24.02 -37.61 23.30
CA SER A 11 -23.06 -38.47 22.61
C SER A 11 -23.71 -39.73 22.03
N HIS A 12 -23.03 -40.37 21.07
CA HIS A 12 -22.63 -41.77 21.19
C HIS A 12 -21.36 -42.04 20.39
N THR A 13 -20.44 -42.79 20.99
CA THR A 13 -19.24 -43.34 20.34
C THR A 13 -19.61 -44.54 19.48
N ASN A 14 -19.00 -44.68 18.29
CA ASN A 14 -18.79 -46.02 17.74
C ASN A 14 -17.47 -46.13 16.95
N ARG A 15 -16.76 -47.24 17.12
CA ARG A 15 -15.55 -47.63 16.39
C ARG A 15 -15.95 -48.67 15.34
N GLN A 16 -15.82 -48.34 14.05
CA GLN A 16 -15.90 -49.23 12.87
C GLN A 16 -15.54 -48.37 11.64
N SER A 17 -14.82 -48.80 10.62
CA SER A 17 -13.82 -49.88 10.45
C SER A 17 -12.90 -49.45 9.29
N ILE A 18 -11.59 -49.65 9.35
CA ILE A 18 -10.64 -49.14 8.34
C ILE A 18 -10.52 -50.13 7.16
N SER A 19 -11.65 -50.54 6.56
CA SER A 19 -11.66 -51.55 5.48
C SER A 19 -12.56 -51.24 4.29
N ASP A 20 -13.50 -50.29 4.38
CA ASP A 20 -14.44 -49.99 3.27
C ASP A 20 -13.91 -48.93 2.29
N MET A 21 -12.69 -48.44 2.49
CA MET A 21 -12.16 -47.24 1.81
C MET A 21 -11.43 -47.51 0.48
N LEU A 22 -11.51 -48.72 -0.08
CA LEU A 22 -10.75 -49.10 -1.29
C LEU A 22 -11.61 -49.53 -2.50
N HIS A 23 -12.91 -49.79 -2.34
CA HIS A 23 -13.73 -50.35 -3.43
C HIS A 23 -15.11 -49.67 -3.56
N SER A 24 -15.11 -48.41 -4.03
CA SER A 24 -16.30 -47.83 -4.68
C SER A 24 -15.92 -46.82 -5.77
N ARG A 25 -16.03 -47.25 -7.03
CA ARG A 25 -16.23 -46.33 -8.18
C ARG A 25 -17.73 -46.16 -8.36
N GLY A 26 -18.30 -45.10 -7.81
CA GLY A 26 -19.71 -44.77 -8.00
C GLY A 26 -20.13 -43.51 -7.24
N SER A 27 -20.37 -42.43 -7.98
CA SER A 27 -21.17 -41.25 -7.59
C SER A 27 -21.21 -40.88 -6.10
N SER A 28 -20.23 -40.12 -5.62
CA SER A 28 -20.38 -39.36 -4.36
C SER A 28 -21.22 -38.10 -4.61
N PRO A 29 -22.23 -37.79 -3.78
CA PRO A 29 -23.03 -36.57 -3.90
C PRO A 29 -22.29 -35.38 -3.28
N HIS A 30 -21.07 -35.08 -3.74
CA HIS A 30 -20.45 -33.81 -3.42
C HIS A 30 -21.14 -32.70 -4.22
N PRO A 31 -21.49 -31.56 -3.58
CA PRO A 31 -22.11 -30.44 -4.26
C PRO A 31 -21.22 -29.97 -5.41
N GLN A 32 -21.84 -29.77 -6.58
CA GLN A 32 -21.13 -29.36 -7.78
C GLN A 32 -20.90 -27.85 -7.76
N ALA A 33 -19.65 -27.41 -7.93
CA ALA A 33 -19.32 -25.99 -7.93
C ALA A 33 -19.98 -25.25 -9.10
N ASP A 34 -20.44 -24.02 -8.84
CA ASP A 34 -21.02 -23.15 -9.87
C ASP A 34 -20.03 -22.93 -11.02
N THR A 35 -20.50 -23.17 -12.24
CA THR A 35 -19.69 -23.01 -13.45
C THR A 35 -19.78 -21.59 -13.98
N VAL A 36 -18.64 -20.90 -14.01
CA VAL A 36 -18.53 -19.56 -14.60
C VAL A 36 -18.40 -19.67 -16.12
N SER A 37 -19.13 -18.83 -16.86
CA SER A 37 -19.08 -18.76 -18.33
C SER A 37 -17.67 -18.56 -18.87
N GLY A 38 -17.32 -19.33 -19.91
CA GLY A 38 -16.00 -19.29 -20.56
C GLY A 38 -15.60 -17.90 -21.11
N HIS A 39 -16.59 -17.07 -21.45
CA HIS A 39 -16.36 -15.72 -21.99
C HIS A 39 -16.09 -14.66 -20.92
N LYS A 40 -16.42 -14.92 -19.65
CA LYS A 40 -16.13 -14.01 -18.56
C LYS A 40 -14.68 -14.18 -18.13
N LEU A 41 -13.89 -13.12 -18.21
CA LEU A 41 -12.58 -13.06 -17.56
C LEU A 41 -12.81 -13.01 -16.05
N ILE A 42 -12.13 -13.89 -15.30
CA ILE A 42 -12.15 -13.89 -13.84
C ILE A 42 -10.72 -13.95 -13.29
N GLU A 43 -10.55 -13.45 -12.06
CA GLU A 43 -9.31 -13.65 -11.30
C GLU A 43 -8.06 -13.19 -12.07
N GLU A 44 -7.02 -14.00 -12.18
CA GLU A 44 -5.78 -13.67 -12.89
C GLU A 44 -6.00 -13.32 -14.37
N GLU A 45 -7.08 -13.79 -15.02
CA GLU A 45 -7.43 -13.42 -16.40
C GLU A 45 -7.79 -11.93 -16.55
N THR A 46 -8.14 -11.25 -15.45
CA THR A 46 -8.46 -9.81 -15.45
C THR A 46 -7.21 -8.92 -15.38
N LEU A 47 -6.04 -9.52 -15.11
CA LEU A 47 -4.80 -8.76 -14.92
C LEU A 47 -4.24 -8.22 -16.23
N PRO A 48 -3.73 -6.97 -16.26
CA PRO A 48 -2.99 -6.45 -17.39
C PRO A 48 -1.83 -7.39 -17.77
N LYS A 49 -1.68 -7.70 -19.06
CA LYS A 49 -0.62 -8.60 -19.56
C LYS A 49 -0.71 -10.05 -19.02
N TYR A 50 -1.88 -10.52 -18.55
CA TYR A 50 -2.07 -11.94 -18.24
C TYR A 50 -1.66 -12.81 -19.43
N ASN A 51 -0.88 -13.85 -19.15
CA ASN A 51 -0.56 -14.89 -20.10
C ASN A 51 -0.71 -16.23 -19.37
N ALA A 52 -1.59 -17.10 -19.87
CA ALA A 52 -1.79 -18.41 -19.27
C ALA A 52 -0.47 -19.17 -19.11
N ASP A 53 0.40 -19.13 -20.12
CA ASP A 53 1.63 -19.91 -20.17
C ASP A 53 2.69 -19.50 -19.13
N THR A 54 2.58 -18.31 -18.54
CA THR A 54 3.50 -17.87 -17.46
C THR A 54 3.04 -18.30 -16.06
N PHE A 55 1.75 -18.60 -15.88
CA PHE A 55 1.16 -19.05 -14.61
C PHE A 55 1.10 -20.58 -14.52
N TYR A 56 1.30 -21.11 -13.33
CA TYR A 56 1.18 -22.55 -13.07
C TYR A 56 -0.30 -23.00 -13.11
N PRO A 57 -0.67 -24.05 -13.86
CA PRO A 57 -2.05 -24.54 -13.96
C PRO A 57 -2.43 -25.43 -12.76
N ALA A 58 -2.37 -24.87 -11.55
CA ALA A 58 -2.67 -25.55 -10.29
C ALA A 58 -4.07 -26.17 -10.27
N ARG A 59 -4.22 -27.33 -9.64
CA ARG A 59 -5.50 -28.01 -9.45
C ARG A 59 -5.80 -28.24 -7.97
N LEU A 60 -7.07 -28.08 -7.58
CA LEU A 60 -7.51 -28.52 -6.25
C LEU A 60 -7.33 -30.04 -6.10
N GLY A 61 -6.77 -30.44 -4.95
CA GLY A 61 -6.43 -31.83 -4.65
C GLY A 61 -5.04 -32.27 -5.13
N GLU A 62 -4.34 -31.46 -5.94
CA GLU A 62 -2.97 -31.70 -6.38
C GLU A 62 -1.99 -31.70 -5.19
N VAL A 63 -1.01 -32.60 -5.21
CA VAL A 63 0.04 -32.66 -4.18
C VAL A 63 1.34 -32.12 -4.77
N LEU A 64 1.78 -30.98 -4.25
CA LEU A 64 3.06 -30.36 -4.62
C LEU A 64 4.18 -30.86 -3.70
N HIS A 65 5.35 -31.13 -4.29
CA HIS A 65 6.57 -31.56 -3.58
C HIS A 65 6.35 -32.74 -2.61
N ASP A 66 5.50 -33.69 -3.01
CA ASP A 66 5.16 -34.92 -2.25
C ASP A 66 4.69 -34.67 -0.80
N ARG A 67 4.20 -33.45 -0.53
CA ARG A 67 3.91 -32.96 0.82
C ARG A 67 2.69 -32.05 0.90
N TYR A 68 2.49 -31.15 -0.05
CA TYR A 68 1.52 -30.06 0.09
C TYR A 68 0.32 -30.26 -0.81
N LYS A 69 -0.81 -30.72 -0.25
CA LYS A 69 -2.05 -30.92 -0.99
C LYS A 69 -2.85 -29.62 -1.10
N LEU A 70 -3.00 -29.05 -2.30
CA LEU A 70 -3.80 -27.84 -2.53
C LEU A 70 -5.27 -28.09 -2.18
N VAL A 71 -5.89 -27.19 -1.40
CA VAL A 71 -7.29 -27.33 -0.93
C VAL A 71 -8.19 -26.15 -1.26
N VAL A 72 -7.68 -24.91 -1.26
CA VAL A 72 -8.46 -23.69 -1.58
C VAL A 72 -7.55 -22.69 -2.27
N LYS A 73 -8.07 -21.91 -3.23
CA LYS A 73 -7.35 -20.74 -3.77
C LYS A 73 -7.65 -19.53 -2.89
N LEU A 74 -6.62 -18.90 -2.34
CA LEU A 74 -6.76 -17.76 -1.42
C LEU A 74 -6.65 -16.40 -2.13
N GLY A 75 -5.96 -16.33 -3.26
CA GLY A 75 -5.73 -15.08 -3.99
C GLY A 75 -4.87 -15.24 -5.23
N PHE A 76 -4.65 -14.13 -5.93
CA PHE A 76 -3.84 -14.03 -7.13
C PHE A 76 -3.26 -12.62 -7.29
N GLY A 77 -2.26 -12.47 -8.16
CA GLY A 77 -1.71 -11.17 -8.54
C GLY A 77 -0.76 -11.29 -9.73
N MET A 78 -0.20 -10.16 -10.17
CA MET A 78 0.64 -10.03 -11.38
C MET A 78 1.79 -11.04 -11.50
N THR A 79 2.28 -11.59 -10.39
CA THR A 79 3.46 -12.47 -10.35
C THR A 79 3.23 -13.83 -9.69
N ALA A 80 2.04 -14.13 -9.18
CA ALA A 80 1.77 -15.39 -8.47
C ALA A 80 0.27 -15.69 -8.31
N THR A 81 -0.05 -16.97 -8.06
CA THR A 81 -1.29 -17.37 -7.39
C THR A 81 -1.00 -17.85 -5.97
N VAL A 82 -1.97 -17.70 -5.07
CA VAL A 82 -1.83 -18.00 -3.63
C VAL A 82 -2.87 -19.03 -3.23
N TRP A 83 -2.43 -20.09 -2.56
CA TRP A 83 -3.24 -21.27 -2.25
C TRP A 83 -3.13 -21.65 -0.79
N LEU A 84 -4.22 -22.15 -0.21
CA LEU A 84 -4.20 -22.93 1.02
C LEU A 84 -3.85 -24.37 0.65
N ALA A 85 -2.90 -24.97 1.35
CA ALA A 85 -2.52 -26.36 1.19
C ALA A 85 -2.51 -27.07 2.54
N LYS A 86 -2.91 -28.35 2.56
CA LYS A 86 -2.72 -29.25 3.71
C LYS A 86 -1.30 -29.82 3.67
N ASP A 87 -0.55 -29.68 4.75
CA ASP A 87 0.75 -30.32 4.90
C ASP A 87 0.54 -31.79 5.31
N LEU A 88 0.89 -32.71 4.41
CA LEU A 88 0.74 -34.15 4.60
C LEU A 88 1.83 -34.74 5.52
N GLN A 89 2.89 -34.00 5.80
CA GLN A 89 4.00 -34.40 6.68
C GLN A 89 3.93 -33.69 8.06
N ALA A 90 2.91 -32.88 8.32
CA ALA A 90 2.69 -32.29 9.64
C ALA A 90 2.47 -33.39 10.68
N SER A 91 3.24 -33.35 11.78
CA SER A 91 3.08 -34.31 12.89
C SER A 91 1.73 -34.08 13.59
N PRO A 92 1.08 -35.12 14.14
CA PRO A 92 -0.10 -34.96 14.98
C PRO A 92 0.08 -33.96 16.13
N ASN A 93 1.32 -33.76 16.60
CA ASN A 93 1.67 -32.83 17.67
C ASN A 93 2.20 -31.47 17.14
N SER A 94 2.20 -31.21 15.83
CA SER A 94 2.60 -29.92 15.24
C SER A 94 1.58 -28.79 15.47
N GLY A 95 0.55 -29.03 16.29
CA GLY A 95 -0.54 -28.10 16.55
C GLY A 95 -1.20 -27.67 15.24
N ASN A 96 -1.13 -26.37 14.96
CA ASN A 96 -1.91 -25.75 13.90
C ASN A 96 -1.23 -25.71 12.52
N ARG A 97 -0.04 -26.31 12.37
CA ARG A 97 0.68 -26.44 11.09
C ARG A 97 0.12 -27.53 10.14
N LYS A 98 -1.11 -27.96 10.37
CA LYS A 98 -1.88 -28.84 9.46
C LYS A 98 -2.09 -28.22 8.06
N TYR A 99 -2.11 -26.90 7.99
CA TYR A 99 -2.22 -26.14 6.74
C TYR A 99 -1.12 -25.09 6.63
N VAL A 100 -0.80 -24.73 5.38
CA VAL A 100 0.16 -23.69 4.99
C VAL A 100 -0.40 -22.87 3.83
N THR A 101 0.10 -21.64 3.66
CA THR A 101 -0.13 -20.84 2.45
C THR A 101 1.02 -21.06 1.47
N ILE A 102 0.71 -21.31 0.20
CA ILE A 102 1.70 -21.48 -0.87
C ILE A 102 1.50 -20.40 -1.94
N LYS A 103 2.53 -19.57 -2.15
CA LYS A 103 2.63 -18.59 -3.24
C LYS A 103 3.36 -19.25 -4.41
N ILE A 104 2.64 -19.58 -5.47
CA ILE A 104 3.18 -20.19 -6.70
C ILE A 104 3.46 -19.06 -7.70
N ASN A 105 4.73 -18.75 -7.91
CA ASN A 105 5.14 -17.62 -8.75
C ASN A 105 5.06 -17.97 -10.26
N VAL A 106 4.98 -16.95 -11.11
CA VAL A 106 5.14 -17.08 -12.56
C VAL A 106 6.54 -17.59 -12.94
N ASN A 107 6.66 -18.28 -14.06
CA ASN A 107 7.92 -18.85 -14.55
C ASN A 107 8.89 -17.84 -15.20
N THR A 108 8.52 -16.55 -15.26
CA THR A 108 9.31 -15.47 -15.86
C THR A 108 10.24 -14.74 -14.90
N LEU A 109 10.22 -15.09 -13.60
CA LEU A 109 11.11 -14.49 -12.60
C LEU A 109 12.55 -15.02 -12.74
N THR A 110 13.53 -14.11 -12.83
CA THR A 110 14.95 -14.49 -12.94
C THR A 110 15.52 -15.05 -11.65
N ASP A 111 16.48 -15.98 -11.76
CA ASP A 111 17.17 -16.52 -10.58
C ASP A 111 17.87 -15.43 -9.74
N ASP A 112 18.36 -14.34 -10.33
CA ASP A 112 18.90 -13.18 -9.59
C ASP A 112 17.86 -12.49 -8.71
N TYR A 113 16.64 -12.29 -9.24
CA TYR A 113 15.52 -11.71 -8.49
C TYR A 113 15.06 -12.64 -7.36
N LEU A 114 15.12 -13.96 -7.60
CA LEU A 114 14.85 -14.97 -6.58
C LEU A 114 15.97 -15.04 -5.52
N LYS A 115 17.23 -14.78 -5.89
CA LYS A 115 18.39 -14.75 -4.99
C LYS A 115 18.26 -13.61 -3.98
N GLY A 116 18.05 -12.38 -4.43
CA GLY A 116 17.88 -11.23 -3.53
C GLY A 116 16.70 -11.39 -2.56
N ARG A 117 15.57 -11.94 -3.03
CA ARG A 117 14.43 -12.29 -2.17
C ARG A 117 14.78 -13.32 -1.09
N ARG A 118 15.63 -14.31 -1.39
CA ARG A 118 16.09 -15.31 -0.41
C ARG A 118 17.06 -14.72 0.61
N GLU A 119 17.98 -13.86 0.17
CA GLU A 119 18.93 -13.17 1.05
C GLU A 119 18.20 -12.29 2.07
N ILE A 120 17.20 -11.53 1.62
CA ILE A 120 16.32 -10.75 2.50
C ILE A 120 15.54 -11.67 3.44
N ALA A 121 14.84 -12.69 2.91
CA ALA A 121 14.08 -13.63 3.75
C ALA A 121 14.93 -14.31 4.84
N GLN A 122 16.18 -14.66 4.50
CA GLN A 122 17.13 -15.22 5.45
C GLN A 122 17.53 -14.19 6.52
N LYS A 123 17.83 -12.95 6.14
CA LYS A 123 18.15 -11.86 7.08
C LYS A 123 16.98 -11.57 8.02
N LEU A 124 15.73 -11.55 7.52
CA LEU A 124 14.55 -11.35 8.35
C LEU A 124 14.38 -12.46 9.40
N PHE A 125 14.65 -13.72 9.04
CA PHE A 125 14.56 -14.85 9.95
C PHE A 125 15.71 -14.91 10.98
N SER A 126 16.92 -14.45 10.60
CA SER A 126 18.13 -14.65 11.42
C SER A 126 18.60 -13.45 12.23
N ALA A 127 18.11 -12.23 11.97
CA ALA A 127 18.65 -11.01 12.58
C ALA A 127 18.51 -10.99 14.11
N ASN A 128 17.29 -10.93 14.65
CA ASN A 128 17.06 -10.94 16.09
C ASN A 128 15.67 -11.53 16.45
N PRO A 129 15.57 -12.86 16.68
CA PRO A 129 14.32 -13.52 17.07
C PRO A 129 13.73 -13.09 18.43
N GLN A 130 14.46 -12.34 19.25
CA GLN A 130 13.99 -11.85 20.55
C GLN A 130 13.39 -10.44 20.47
N HIS A 131 13.55 -9.75 19.34
CA HIS A 131 12.93 -8.45 19.14
C HIS A 131 11.39 -8.59 19.07
N VAL A 132 10.64 -7.76 19.79
CA VAL A 132 9.17 -7.87 19.89
C VAL A 132 8.48 -7.84 18.51
N GLY A 133 9.02 -7.01 17.61
CA GLY A 133 8.59 -6.90 16.22
C GLY A 133 8.78 -8.14 15.34
N TYR A 134 9.62 -9.10 15.75
CA TYR A 134 9.84 -10.36 15.03
C TYR A 134 8.52 -11.09 14.77
N THR A 135 7.62 -11.08 15.76
CA THR A 135 6.32 -11.75 15.67
C THR A 135 5.37 -11.10 14.66
N HIS A 136 5.59 -9.83 14.31
CA HIS A 136 4.79 -9.05 13.36
C HIS A 136 5.30 -9.13 11.90
N ILE A 137 6.31 -9.94 11.62
CA ILE A 137 6.76 -10.24 10.25
C ILE A 137 6.29 -11.63 9.82
N ARG A 138 5.91 -11.77 8.54
CA ARG A 138 5.58 -13.07 7.94
C ARG A 138 6.83 -13.76 7.38
N PHE A 139 7.28 -14.81 8.05
CA PHE A 139 8.43 -15.62 7.60
C PHE A 139 8.04 -16.69 6.58
N MET A 140 9.00 -16.98 5.72
CA MET A 140 9.03 -18.12 4.81
C MET A 140 9.36 -19.40 5.59
N LEU A 141 8.55 -20.45 5.45
CA LEU A 141 8.75 -21.75 6.09
C LEU A 141 9.58 -22.71 5.24
N ASP A 142 9.33 -22.71 3.93
CA ASP A 142 9.94 -23.62 2.96
C ASP A 142 9.91 -22.98 1.55
N THR A 143 10.73 -23.50 0.64
CA THR A 143 10.78 -23.06 -0.76
C THR A 143 11.27 -24.18 -1.67
N PHE A 144 10.46 -24.48 -2.69
CA PHE A 144 10.77 -25.49 -3.71
C PHE A 144 10.48 -24.96 -5.12
N LYS A 145 10.98 -25.66 -6.14
CA LYS A 145 10.68 -25.37 -7.55
C LYS A 145 9.84 -26.51 -8.14
N ILE A 146 8.73 -26.19 -8.79
CA ILE A 146 7.93 -27.14 -9.60
C ILE A 146 8.15 -26.87 -11.09
N LYS A 147 7.78 -27.82 -11.95
CA LYS A 147 7.88 -27.70 -13.41
C LYS A 147 6.49 -27.79 -14.05
N SER A 148 6.27 -26.98 -15.09
CA SER A 148 5.11 -27.04 -15.98
C SER A 148 5.58 -27.16 -17.44
N LYS A 149 4.64 -27.27 -18.39
CA LYS A 149 4.94 -27.29 -19.85
C LYS A 149 5.78 -26.09 -20.33
N HIS A 150 5.78 -24.97 -19.61
CA HIS A 150 6.40 -23.71 -20.05
C HIS A 150 7.57 -23.22 -19.20
N GLY A 151 7.94 -23.93 -18.14
CA GLY A 151 9.09 -23.54 -17.32
C GLY A 151 9.01 -24.04 -15.89
N SER A 152 9.86 -23.48 -15.04
CA SER A 152 9.87 -23.78 -13.61
C SER A 152 9.29 -22.61 -12.81
N HIS A 153 8.49 -22.95 -11.80
CA HIS A 153 7.80 -22.00 -10.93
C HIS A 153 8.39 -22.10 -9.52
N LEU A 154 8.73 -20.96 -8.91
CA LEU A 154 9.12 -20.93 -7.50
C LEU A 154 7.87 -20.98 -6.62
N CYS A 155 7.78 -21.98 -5.76
CA CYS A 155 6.79 -22.08 -4.69
C CYS A 155 7.41 -21.63 -3.39
N ILE A 156 6.73 -20.71 -2.69
CA ILE A 156 7.14 -20.20 -1.38
C ILE A 156 6.04 -20.56 -0.38
N VAL A 157 6.42 -21.22 0.72
CA VAL A 157 5.50 -21.70 1.76
C VAL A 157 5.56 -20.76 2.96
N TYR A 158 4.41 -20.46 3.56
CA TYR A 158 4.24 -19.60 4.72
C TYR A 158 3.26 -20.21 5.72
N ASP A 159 3.34 -19.82 7.00
CA ASP A 159 2.23 -20.03 7.95
C ASP A 159 0.96 -19.34 7.40
N VAL A 160 -0.21 -19.91 7.71
CA VAL A 160 -1.51 -19.35 7.28
C VAL A 160 -1.82 -18.10 8.10
N LEU A 161 -2.23 -17.04 7.41
CA LEU A 161 -2.77 -15.82 7.98
C LEU A 161 -4.22 -15.63 7.52
N ARG A 162 -4.92 -14.73 8.19
CA ARG A 162 -6.27 -14.31 7.81
C ARG A 162 -6.22 -13.34 6.63
N GLU A 163 -7.36 -12.73 6.32
CA GLU A 163 -7.49 -11.74 5.26
C GLU A 163 -6.50 -10.57 5.40
N PRO A 164 -6.07 -9.97 4.27
CA PRO A 164 -5.48 -8.64 4.28
C PRO A 164 -6.40 -7.59 4.93
N ILE A 165 -5.82 -6.50 5.46
CA ILE A 165 -6.56 -5.58 6.34
C ILE A 165 -7.61 -4.74 5.59
N ASP A 166 -7.48 -4.57 4.28
CA ASP A 166 -8.49 -3.92 3.43
C ASP A 166 -9.76 -4.77 3.29
N LEU A 167 -9.64 -6.06 3.00
CA LEU A 167 -10.76 -7.01 2.99
C LEU A 167 -11.39 -7.16 4.38
N CYS A 168 -10.59 -7.07 5.45
CA CYS A 168 -11.12 -7.02 6.81
C CYS A 168 -12.06 -5.83 7.05
N MET A 169 -11.85 -4.70 6.36
CA MET A 169 -12.69 -3.52 6.54
C MET A 169 -14.14 -3.76 6.15
N GLU A 170 -14.41 -4.60 5.14
CA GLU A 170 -15.79 -4.90 4.70
C GLU A 170 -16.67 -5.46 5.82
N LYS A 171 -16.04 -6.08 6.82
CA LYS A 171 -16.67 -6.70 8.00
C LYS A 171 -16.86 -5.73 9.17
N PHE A 172 -16.37 -4.49 9.08
CA PHE A 172 -16.49 -3.47 10.12
C PHE A 172 -17.63 -2.47 9.86
N PRO A 173 -18.26 -1.89 10.90
CA PRO A 173 -19.25 -0.83 10.75
C PRO A 173 -18.70 0.36 9.95
N GLY A 174 -19.43 0.78 8.92
CA GLY A 174 -19.00 1.86 8.00
C GLY A 174 -17.85 1.46 7.06
N ARG A 175 -17.49 0.18 6.98
CA ARG A 175 -16.40 -0.36 6.15
C ARG A 175 -15.05 0.32 6.37
N ARG A 176 -14.73 0.67 7.62
CA ARG A 176 -13.48 1.33 8.04
C ARG A 176 -13.08 0.90 9.45
N PHE A 177 -11.82 1.06 9.79
CA PHE A 177 -11.35 0.93 11.17
C PHE A 177 -11.95 2.04 12.06
N SER A 178 -12.17 1.75 13.35
CA SER A 178 -12.38 2.79 14.37
C SER A 178 -11.03 3.26 14.91
N CYS A 179 -10.96 4.45 15.52
CA CYS A 179 -9.73 4.95 16.13
C CYS A 179 -9.16 3.98 17.17
N GLU A 180 -10.05 3.36 17.97
CA GLU A 180 -9.72 2.25 18.86
C GLU A 180 -8.97 1.10 18.15
N LYS A 181 -9.49 0.63 17.01
CA LYS A 181 -8.84 -0.45 16.22
C LYS A 181 -7.53 0.01 15.58
N ILE A 182 -7.42 1.28 15.17
CA ILE A 182 -6.16 1.88 14.70
C ILE A 182 -5.11 1.90 15.81
N ARG A 183 -5.47 2.29 17.04
CA ARG A 183 -4.57 2.28 18.22
C ARG A 183 -4.15 0.87 18.65
N ILE A 184 -4.92 -0.16 18.29
CA ILE A 184 -4.57 -1.58 18.49
C ILE A 184 -3.67 -2.12 17.37
N LEU A 185 -3.93 -1.70 16.11
CA LEU A 185 -3.17 -2.12 14.93
C LEU A 185 -1.77 -1.48 14.88
N LEU A 186 -1.67 -0.18 15.14
CA LEU A 186 -0.44 0.59 14.97
C LEU A 186 0.76 0.04 15.77
N PRO A 187 0.65 -0.35 17.05
CA PRO A 187 1.77 -0.94 17.79
C PRO A 187 2.34 -2.20 17.13
N ALA A 188 1.49 -3.05 16.55
CA ALA A 188 1.92 -4.25 15.82
C ALA A 188 2.70 -3.88 14.54
N LEU A 189 2.19 -2.91 13.77
CA LEU A 189 2.86 -2.47 12.52
C LEU A 189 4.15 -1.71 12.79
N LEU A 190 4.18 -0.84 13.80
CA LEU A 190 5.35 -0.05 14.17
C LEU A 190 6.46 -0.93 14.77
N THR A 191 6.15 -1.87 15.67
CA THR A 191 7.16 -2.81 16.16
C THR A 191 7.70 -3.70 15.03
N GLY A 192 6.84 -4.14 14.09
CA GLY A 192 7.24 -4.85 12.88
C GLY A 192 8.18 -4.03 11.98
N LEU A 193 7.86 -2.76 11.71
CA LEU A 193 8.73 -1.86 10.95
C LEU A 193 10.05 -1.58 11.68
N ASP A 194 10.03 -1.38 12.99
CA ASP A 194 11.25 -1.20 13.80
C ASP A 194 12.18 -2.41 13.69
N TYR A 195 11.63 -3.63 13.67
CA TYR A 195 12.41 -4.84 13.40
C TYR A 195 13.01 -4.89 11.98
N LEU A 196 12.24 -4.50 10.95
CA LEU A 196 12.74 -4.44 9.57
C LEU A 196 13.86 -3.41 9.44
N HIS A 197 13.71 -2.24 10.06
CA HIS A 197 14.63 -1.11 9.90
C HIS A 197 15.88 -1.28 10.76
N SER A 198 15.73 -1.52 12.07
CA SER A 198 16.86 -1.49 13.02
C SER A 198 17.65 -2.80 13.12
N GLU A 199 16.98 -3.96 13.08
CA GLU A 199 17.63 -5.28 13.23
C GLU A 199 17.97 -5.89 11.86
N CYS A 200 17.06 -5.72 10.89
CA CYS A 200 17.20 -6.34 9.58
C CYS A 200 17.94 -5.48 8.54
N GLY A 201 17.93 -4.15 8.66
CA GLY A 201 18.48 -3.25 7.63
C GLY A 201 17.72 -3.33 6.30
N VAL A 202 16.41 -3.57 6.34
CA VAL A 202 15.54 -3.81 5.19
C VAL A 202 14.45 -2.74 5.09
N VAL A 203 14.24 -2.21 3.88
CA VAL A 203 13.11 -1.33 3.53
C VAL A 203 12.06 -2.17 2.79
N HIS A 204 10.78 -2.00 3.13
CA HIS A 204 9.67 -2.76 2.54
C HIS A 204 9.34 -2.27 1.12
N THR A 205 9.37 -0.96 0.88
CA THR A 205 9.22 -0.26 -0.42
C THR A 205 7.85 -0.28 -1.10
N ASP A 206 6.91 -1.12 -0.66
CA ASP A 206 5.52 -1.14 -1.13
C ASP A 206 4.56 -1.44 0.04
N LEU A 207 4.68 -0.69 1.15
CA LEU A 207 3.81 -0.88 2.32
C LEU A 207 2.42 -0.28 2.04
N LYS A 208 1.37 -1.09 2.15
CA LYS A 208 -0.03 -0.72 1.86
C LYS A 208 -0.97 -1.82 2.38
N ALA A 209 -2.28 -1.55 2.39
CA ALA A 209 -3.26 -2.35 3.12
C ALA A 209 -3.35 -3.82 2.66
N ASP A 210 -3.20 -4.13 1.37
CA ASP A 210 -3.19 -5.49 0.84
C ASP A 210 -1.92 -6.30 1.23
N ASN A 211 -0.84 -5.61 1.61
CA ASN A 211 0.41 -6.21 2.10
C ASN A 211 0.45 -6.37 3.63
N ILE A 212 -0.56 -5.91 4.38
CA ILE A 212 -0.73 -6.21 5.80
C ILE A 212 -1.80 -7.28 5.96
N MET A 213 -1.50 -8.38 6.66
CA MET A 213 -2.47 -9.47 6.87
C MET A 213 -2.77 -9.68 8.35
N MET A 214 -4.02 -9.98 8.68
CA MET A 214 -4.43 -10.26 10.06
C MET A 214 -3.83 -11.58 10.57
N GLY A 215 -3.57 -11.64 11.88
CA GLY A 215 -3.23 -12.89 12.54
C GLY A 215 -4.35 -13.92 12.39
N LEU A 216 -4.03 -15.23 12.45
CA LEU A 216 -5.04 -16.26 12.25
C LEU A 216 -6.10 -16.32 13.37
N GLY A 217 -5.75 -15.90 14.59
CA GLY A 217 -6.60 -16.06 15.77
C GLY A 217 -6.64 -17.51 16.23
N ASP A 218 -7.82 -18.03 16.55
CA ASP A 218 -8.04 -19.45 16.85
C ASP A 218 -7.91 -20.30 15.56
N PRO A 219 -6.88 -21.15 15.43
CA PRO A 219 -6.65 -21.87 14.17
C PRO A 219 -7.62 -23.03 13.89
N THR A 220 -8.52 -23.39 14.83
CA THR A 220 -9.64 -24.30 14.50
C THR A 220 -10.54 -23.74 13.39
N ILE A 221 -10.46 -22.42 13.15
CA ILE A 221 -11.11 -21.74 12.03
C ILE A 221 -10.71 -22.33 10.67
N LEU A 222 -9.50 -22.87 10.52
CA LEU A 222 -9.03 -23.46 9.26
C LEU A 222 -9.76 -24.77 8.92
N ASP A 223 -10.05 -25.60 9.92
CA ASP A 223 -10.79 -26.84 9.70
C ASP A 223 -12.26 -26.54 9.34
N ARG A 224 -12.87 -25.54 9.99
CA ARG A 224 -14.21 -25.07 9.62
C ARG A 224 -14.25 -24.45 8.22
N PHE A 225 -13.25 -23.64 7.87
CA PHE A 225 -13.12 -23.01 6.56
C PHE A 225 -12.94 -24.04 5.43
N VAL A 226 -12.03 -25.01 5.60
CA VAL A 226 -11.80 -26.07 4.60
C VAL A 226 -13.01 -27.00 4.49
N GLN A 227 -13.69 -27.31 5.60
CA GLN A 227 -14.93 -28.09 5.55
C GLN A 227 -16.04 -27.33 4.82
N HIS A 228 -16.17 -26.01 5.07
CA HIS A 228 -17.13 -25.15 4.37
C HIS A 228 -16.86 -25.13 2.86
N GLU A 229 -15.61 -24.99 2.40
CA GLU A 229 -15.25 -25.04 0.96
C GLU A 229 -15.42 -26.44 0.33
N ILE A 230 -15.50 -27.52 1.12
CA ILE A 230 -15.85 -28.85 0.62
C ILE A 230 -17.38 -28.98 0.44
N GLU A 231 -18.15 -28.36 1.34
CA GLU A 231 -19.62 -28.36 1.33
C GLU A 231 -20.23 -27.30 0.40
N HIS A 232 -19.51 -26.20 0.14
CA HIS A 232 -19.95 -25.06 -0.65
C HIS A 232 -18.80 -24.62 -1.57
N PRO A 233 -18.42 -25.45 -2.56
CA PRO A 233 -17.18 -25.25 -3.29
C PRO A 233 -17.21 -24.00 -4.17
N SER A 234 -16.22 -23.14 -3.96
CA SER A 234 -16.00 -21.91 -4.73
C SER A 234 -16.23 -22.07 -6.25
N PRO A 235 -16.96 -21.13 -6.90
CA PRO A 235 -17.20 -21.13 -8.33
C PRO A 235 -15.92 -21.25 -9.17
N ARG A 236 -16.05 -21.81 -10.37
CA ARG A 236 -14.89 -21.99 -11.25
C ARG A 236 -15.25 -21.96 -12.72
N LYS A 237 -14.30 -21.48 -13.52
CA LYS A 237 -14.30 -21.63 -14.97
C LYS A 237 -13.85 -23.05 -15.31
N MET A 238 -14.70 -23.80 -16.01
CA MET A 238 -14.39 -25.18 -16.42
C MET A 238 -13.17 -25.23 -17.35
N PRO A 239 -12.52 -26.41 -17.51
CA PRO A 239 -11.27 -26.53 -18.26
C PRO A 239 -11.32 -25.89 -19.65
N ASP A 240 -10.34 -25.03 -19.95
CA ASP A 240 -10.11 -24.54 -21.31
C ASP A 240 -9.61 -25.65 -22.26
N SER A 241 -9.35 -25.31 -23.53
CA SER A 241 -8.78 -26.25 -24.52
C SER A 241 -7.39 -26.79 -24.15
N HIS A 242 -6.72 -26.21 -23.16
CA HIS A 242 -5.44 -26.66 -22.60
C HIS A 242 -5.60 -27.33 -21.23
N GLY A 243 -6.84 -27.59 -20.81
CA GLY A 243 -7.20 -28.26 -19.56
C GLY A 243 -7.12 -27.38 -18.30
N ARG A 244 -6.91 -26.06 -18.42
CA ARG A 244 -6.75 -25.13 -17.30
C ARG A 244 -8.09 -24.77 -16.66
N ILE A 245 -8.15 -24.86 -15.34
CA ILE A 245 -9.28 -24.42 -14.52
C ILE A 245 -8.89 -23.11 -13.83
N ILE A 246 -9.76 -22.10 -13.91
CA ILE A 246 -9.62 -20.88 -13.09
C ILE A 246 -10.64 -20.95 -11.96
N TYR A 247 -10.16 -21.03 -10.73
CA TYR A 247 -10.99 -21.04 -9.53
C TYR A 247 -11.14 -19.62 -9.00
N THR A 248 -12.32 -19.24 -8.51
CA THR A 248 -12.46 -18.01 -7.74
C THR A 248 -11.69 -18.12 -6.44
N SER A 249 -11.08 -17.02 -5.99
CA SER A 249 -10.39 -16.99 -4.70
C SER A 249 -11.40 -16.87 -3.57
N CYS A 250 -11.23 -17.68 -2.53
CA CYS A 250 -11.97 -17.55 -1.27
C CYS A 250 -10.97 -17.34 -0.13
N SER A 251 -11.16 -16.26 0.61
CA SER A 251 -10.40 -15.94 1.83
C SER A 251 -11.31 -15.54 2.98
N ASP A 252 -12.63 -15.77 2.89
CA ASP A 252 -13.55 -15.42 3.97
C ASP A 252 -13.39 -16.39 5.15
N PHE A 253 -12.60 -15.99 6.16
CA PHE A 253 -12.43 -16.76 7.39
C PHE A 253 -13.56 -16.51 8.40
N GLY A 254 -14.73 -16.04 7.97
CA GLY A 254 -15.93 -15.84 8.78
C GLY A 254 -15.96 -14.49 9.50
N GLU A 255 -16.20 -14.50 10.82
CA GLU A 255 -16.48 -13.29 11.59
C GLU A 255 -15.39 -12.20 11.50
N ALA A 256 -15.80 -10.96 11.77
CA ALA A 256 -14.90 -9.80 11.80
C ALA A 256 -13.74 -10.00 12.79
N PRO A 257 -12.50 -9.58 12.44
CA PRO A 257 -11.35 -9.66 13.34
C PRO A 257 -11.62 -9.07 14.72
N THR A 258 -11.37 -9.87 15.77
CA THR A 258 -11.38 -9.38 17.16
C THR A 258 -10.16 -8.49 17.43
N HIS A 259 -10.18 -7.73 18.54
CA HIS A 259 -9.05 -6.89 18.91
C HIS A 259 -7.74 -7.67 19.08
N ALA A 260 -7.78 -8.92 19.56
CA ALA A 260 -6.61 -9.80 19.63
C ALA A 260 -6.09 -10.26 18.24
N VAL A 261 -7.00 -10.45 17.28
CA VAL A 261 -6.63 -10.74 15.88
C VAL A 261 -5.97 -9.53 15.21
N ILE A 262 -6.52 -8.32 15.45
CA ILE A 262 -5.95 -7.06 14.95
C ILE A 262 -4.57 -6.81 15.57
N ALA A 263 -4.41 -7.03 16.88
CA ALA A 263 -3.13 -6.91 17.59
C ALA A 263 -2.06 -7.92 17.14
N SER A 264 -2.44 -8.97 16.41
CA SER A 264 -1.52 -9.99 15.84
C SER A 264 -1.34 -9.87 14.33
N ALA A 265 -1.71 -8.72 13.74
CA ALA A 265 -1.44 -8.39 12.35
C ALA A 265 0.07 -8.46 12.03
N LYS A 266 0.36 -8.75 10.75
CA LYS A 266 1.73 -8.92 10.25
C LYS A 266 1.95 -8.16 8.95
N ILE A 267 3.17 -7.64 8.79
CA ILE A 267 3.70 -7.13 7.51
C ILE A 267 4.06 -8.34 6.64
N THR A 268 3.65 -8.31 5.38
CA THR A 268 3.79 -9.42 4.43
C THR A 268 4.26 -8.95 3.05
N ASP A 269 4.53 -9.89 2.15
CA ASP A 269 5.04 -9.67 0.78
C ASP A 269 6.27 -8.77 0.64
N ILE A 270 7.36 -9.21 1.27
CA ILE A 270 8.75 -8.71 1.06
C ILE A 270 9.28 -8.91 -0.38
N GLY A 271 8.41 -9.15 -1.36
CA GLY A 271 8.75 -9.45 -2.73
C GLY A 271 9.43 -8.32 -3.49
N LEU A 272 9.34 -7.08 -3.00
CA LEU A 272 9.97 -5.87 -3.54
C LEU A 272 11.00 -5.24 -2.59
N ALA A 273 11.11 -5.75 -1.36
CA ALA A 273 11.98 -5.21 -0.32
C ALA A 273 13.45 -5.17 -0.76
N VAL A 274 14.23 -4.25 -0.16
CA VAL A 274 15.66 -4.08 -0.42
C VAL A 274 16.43 -3.83 0.87
N PHE A 275 17.76 -3.95 0.84
CA PHE A 275 18.61 -3.45 1.92
C PHE A 275 18.67 -1.91 1.91
N GLY A 276 18.49 -1.29 3.08
CA GLY A 276 18.26 0.15 3.21
C GLY A 276 19.50 1.03 3.27
N ASP A 277 20.66 0.43 3.57
CA ASP A 277 21.95 1.13 3.68
C ASP A 277 22.58 1.44 2.30
N GLU A 278 22.02 0.90 1.21
CA GLU A 278 22.41 1.26 -0.15
C GLU A 278 21.83 2.64 -0.55
N LYS A 279 22.58 3.43 -1.33
CA LYS A 279 22.04 4.62 -1.98
C LYS A 279 21.02 4.24 -3.04
N ASN A 280 19.73 4.33 -2.72
CA ASN A 280 18.65 3.92 -3.59
C ASN A 280 17.96 5.11 -4.28
N THR A 281 17.87 5.04 -5.62
CA THR A 281 17.12 5.96 -6.50
C THR A 281 16.17 5.21 -7.45
N LYS A 282 16.07 3.89 -7.29
CA LYS A 282 15.22 2.99 -8.09
C LYS A 282 13.74 3.35 -7.85
N PRO A 283 12.84 3.24 -8.86
CA PRO A 283 11.41 3.39 -8.65
C PRO A 283 10.90 2.35 -7.64
N ILE A 284 10.14 2.82 -6.66
CA ILE A 284 9.42 2.03 -5.65
C ILE A 284 8.04 2.65 -5.40
N GLN A 285 7.25 1.99 -4.55
CA GLN A 285 5.92 2.42 -4.11
C GLN A 285 4.85 2.45 -5.21
N SER A 286 3.63 2.12 -4.80
CA SER A 286 2.43 2.34 -5.61
C SER A 286 2.14 3.84 -5.77
N ASN A 287 1.55 4.28 -6.88
CA ASN A 287 1.48 5.72 -7.26
C ASN A 287 0.89 6.66 -6.18
N ALA A 288 -0.19 6.27 -5.49
CA ALA A 288 -0.79 7.04 -4.39
C ALA A 288 0.06 7.09 -3.11
N PHE A 289 0.95 6.12 -2.95
CA PHE A 289 1.82 5.97 -1.78
C PHE A 289 3.20 6.62 -1.99
N MET A 290 3.51 7.11 -3.18
CA MET A 290 4.86 7.55 -3.53
C MET A 290 5.31 8.76 -2.70
N ALA A 291 6.43 8.61 -1.98
CA ALA A 291 6.99 9.64 -1.11
C ALA A 291 7.69 10.76 -1.93
N PRO A 292 7.77 12.01 -1.41
CA PRO A 292 8.31 13.15 -2.15
C PRO A 292 9.75 12.93 -2.64
N GLU A 293 10.59 12.28 -1.84
CA GLU A 293 11.98 11.94 -2.20
C GLU A 293 12.08 10.91 -3.36
N VAL A 294 11.06 10.08 -3.54
CA VAL A 294 10.95 9.11 -4.64
C VAL A 294 10.46 9.82 -5.91
N ILE A 295 9.47 10.71 -5.79
CA ILE A 295 8.97 11.54 -6.91
C ILE A 295 10.09 12.44 -7.47
N LEU A 296 10.78 13.16 -6.57
CA LEU A 296 11.81 14.14 -6.91
C LEU A 296 13.18 13.50 -7.18
N GLN A 297 13.34 12.21 -6.88
CA GLN A 297 14.60 11.46 -6.97
C GLN A 297 15.73 12.11 -6.14
N CYS A 298 15.45 12.39 -4.87
CA CYS A 298 16.43 12.86 -3.88
C CYS A 298 17.29 11.73 -3.30
N GLY A 299 16.93 10.46 -3.58
CA GLY A 299 17.40 9.28 -2.86
C GLY A 299 16.44 8.92 -1.71
N TRP A 300 16.30 7.63 -1.42
CA TRP A 300 15.40 7.12 -0.39
C TRP A 300 16.03 5.98 0.43
N SER A 301 15.47 5.75 1.63
CA SER A 301 15.86 4.68 2.57
C SER A 301 14.66 4.39 3.50
N TYR A 302 14.88 3.89 4.71
CA TYR A 302 13.87 3.50 5.71
C TYR A 302 12.65 4.45 5.89
N PRO A 303 12.81 5.79 5.89
CA PRO A 303 11.67 6.70 6.08
C PRO A 303 10.61 6.68 4.96
N ALA A 304 10.88 6.00 3.83
CA ALA A 304 9.91 5.78 2.77
C ALA A 304 8.75 4.87 3.24
N ASP A 305 9.03 3.85 4.06
CA ASP A 305 7.99 2.98 4.63
C ASP A 305 7.13 3.71 5.67
N ILE A 306 7.72 4.66 6.42
CA ILE A 306 7.02 5.50 7.40
C ILE A 306 6.01 6.42 6.70
N TRP A 307 6.40 7.02 5.56
CA TRP A 307 5.48 7.75 4.70
C TRP A 307 4.33 6.86 4.22
N ASN A 308 4.63 5.63 3.79
CA ASN A 308 3.61 4.69 3.33
C ASN A 308 2.62 4.28 4.42
N LEU A 309 3.10 4.02 5.65
CA LEU A 309 2.25 3.75 6.80
C LEU A 309 1.27 4.90 7.04
N ALA A 310 1.76 6.14 6.98
CA ALA A 310 0.92 7.31 7.21
C ALA A 310 -0.13 7.52 6.11
N VAL A 311 0.21 7.37 4.83
CA VAL A 311 -0.79 7.41 3.73
C VAL A 311 -1.84 6.32 3.94
N MET A 312 -1.41 5.09 4.28
CA MET A 312 -2.31 3.96 4.54
C MET A 312 -3.30 4.23 5.69
N LEU A 313 -2.95 5.06 6.69
CA LEU A 313 -3.90 5.37 7.77
C LEU A 313 -5.17 6.06 7.27
N TRP A 314 -5.10 6.87 6.22
CA TRP A 314 -6.30 7.46 5.62
C TRP A 314 -7.17 6.40 4.94
N ASP A 315 -6.59 5.49 4.16
CA ASP A 315 -7.34 4.41 3.52
C ASP A 315 -8.07 3.51 4.54
N LEU A 316 -7.43 3.25 5.68
CA LEU A 316 -8.00 2.43 6.76
C LEU A 316 -9.05 3.16 7.59
N PHE A 317 -8.92 4.47 7.75
CA PHE A 317 -9.70 5.25 8.70
C PHE A 317 -10.70 6.21 8.05
N GLU A 318 -10.32 7.01 7.07
CA GLU A 318 -11.19 7.96 6.39
C GLU A 318 -11.88 7.33 5.17
N ASN A 319 -12.97 7.93 4.69
CA ASN A 319 -13.69 7.41 3.51
C ASN A 319 -12.95 7.63 2.18
N PHE A 320 -11.82 8.35 2.23
CA PHE A 320 -10.95 8.74 1.12
C PHE A 320 -9.49 8.60 1.59
N GLY A 321 -8.60 8.21 0.69
CA GLY A 321 -7.15 8.25 0.89
C GLY A 321 -6.59 9.68 0.88
N LEU A 322 -5.44 9.87 1.51
CA LEU A 322 -4.84 11.21 1.74
C LEU A 322 -4.55 11.98 0.44
N PHE A 323 -4.27 11.27 -0.65
CA PHE A 323 -3.91 11.84 -1.96
C PHE A 323 -4.81 11.35 -3.11
N ASP A 324 -6.02 10.89 -2.81
CA ASP A 324 -6.96 10.22 -3.76
C ASP A 324 -7.38 11.04 -4.99
N SER A 325 -7.15 12.35 -5.02
CA SER A 325 -7.47 13.19 -6.18
C SER A 325 -6.47 13.06 -7.34
N ILE A 326 -5.47 12.18 -7.23
CA ILE A 326 -4.59 11.80 -8.33
C ILE A 326 -5.15 10.60 -9.11
N ASP A 327 -5.07 10.65 -10.44
CA ASP A 327 -5.46 9.52 -11.28
C ASP A 327 -4.36 8.44 -11.27
N THR A 328 -4.60 7.34 -10.58
CA THR A 328 -3.64 6.23 -10.45
C THR A 328 -3.72 5.21 -11.58
N ARG A 329 -4.67 5.36 -12.54
CA ARG A 329 -4.86 4.41 -13.63
C ARG A 329 -3.62 4.29 -14.52
N PRO A 330 -3.33 3.11 -15.08
CA PRO A 330 -2.20 2.94 -15.98
C PRO A 330 -2.30 3.86 -17.20
N GLY A 331 -1.42 4.86 -17.27
CA GLY A 331 -1.41 5.89 -18.32
C GLY A 331 -1.60 7.32 -17.81
N HIS A 332 -2.07 7.49 -16.56
CA HIS A 332 -2.69 8.73 -16.11
C HIS A 332 -2.03 9.43 -14.91
N TYR A 333 -1.09 8.77 -14.22
CA TYR A 333 -0.42 9.35 -13.05
C TYR A 333 0.39 10.61 -13.41
N GLN A 334 0.10 11.71 -12.71
CA GLN A 334 0.74 13.01 -12.90
C GLN A 334 1.51 13.41 -11.62
N PRO A 335 2.84 13.26 -11.59
CA PRO A 335 3.66 13.62 -10.42
C PRO A 335 3.47 15.07 -9.95
N ALA A 336 3.27 16.01 -10.88
CA ALA A 336 2.97 17.40 -10.56
C ALA A 336 1.67 17.55 -9.75
N ARG A 337 0.60 16.78 -10.05
CA ARG A 337 -0.62 16.83 -9.23
C ARG A 337 -0.36 16.31 -7.82
N HIS A 338 0.34 15.19 -7.70
CA HIS A 338 0.68 14.61 -6.40
C HIS A 338 1.49 15.59 -5.54
N LEU A 339 2.50 16.25 -6.11
CA LEU A 339 3.26 17.31 -5.43
C LEU A 339 2.38 18.53 -5.05
N GLY A 340 1.40 18.90 -5.87
CA GLY A 340 0.42 19.95 -5.54
C GLY A 340 -0.40 19.63 -4.29
N LEU A 341 -0.83 18.38 -4.12
CA LEU A 341 -1.51 17.92 -2.90
C LEU A 341 -0.59 17.92 -1.67
N MET A 342 0.66 17.48 -1.85
CA MET A 342 1.67 17.54 -0.79
C MET A 342 1.93 18.98 -0.33
N ILE A 343 1.95 19.95 -1.26
CA ILE A 343 2.11 21.38 -0.95
C ILE A 343 0.87 21.96 -0.26
N ALA A 344 -0.34 21.56 -0.64
CA ALA A 344 -1.56 21.96 0.05
C ALA A 344 -1.54 21.52 1.53
N LEU A 345 -1.15 20.26 1.78
CA LEU A 345 -1.14 19.68 3.13
C LEU A 345 0.05 20.16 4.00
N MET A 346 1.26 20.21 3.45
CA MET A 346 2.51 20.47 4.21
C MET A 346 3.07 21.88 4.04
N GLY A 347 2.53 22.70 3.14
CA GLY A 347 3.20 23.90 2.65
C GLY A 347 4.35 23.59 1.68
N PRO A 348 5.09 24.60 1.18
CA PRO A 348 6.14 24.41 0.19
C PRO A 348 7.36 23.64 0.75
N PRO A 349 8.04 22.82 -0.07
CA PRO A 349 9.23 22.08 0.36
C PRO A 349 10.43 22.98 0.66
N PRO A 350 11.30 22.61 1.62
CA PRO A 350 12.54 23.34 1.87
C PRO A 350 13.46 23.39 0.64
N LYS A 351 14.04 24.55 0.34
CA LYS A 351 14.92 24.74 -0.84
C LYS A 351 16.15 23.81 -0.82
N GLU A 352 16.71 23.52 0.36
CA GLU A 352 17.83 22.58 0.51
C GLU A 352 17.44 21.12 0.22
N PHE A 353 16.16 20.75 0.38
CA PHE A 353 15.66 19.44 -0.04
C PHE A 353 15.49 19.39 -1.57
N LEU A 354 14.91 20.44 -2.17
CA LEU A 354 14.77 20.54 -3.63
C LEU A 354 16.12 20.40 -4.36
N LYS A 355 17.20 20.99 -3.83
CA LYS A 355 18.56 20.86 -4.40
C LYS A 355 19.07 19.41 -4.49
N ARG A 356 18.56 18.48 -3.68
CA ARG A 356 18.96 17.05 -3.72
C ARG A 356 18.30 16.28 -4.86
N GLY A 357 17.12 16.71 -5.31
CA GLY A 357 16.28 15.95 -6.23
C GLY A 357 16.68 16.11 -7.70
N ALA A 358 17.06 15.00 -8.33
CA ALA A 358 17.42 14.98 -9.75
C ALA A 358 16.27 15.46 -10.67
N LYS A 359 15.01 15.34 -10.24
CA LYS A 359 13.81 15.81 -10.96
C LYS A 359 13.21 17.11 -10.43
N SER A 360 13.74 17.73 -9.38
CA SER A 360 13.16 18.95 -8.80
C SER A 360 12.95 20.07 -9.82
N HIS A 361 13.90 20.25 -10.74
CA HIS A 361 13.84 21.24 -11.82
C HIS A 361 12.64 21.06 -12.79
N GLN A 362 11.99 19.89 -12.81
CA GLN A 362 10.79 19.63 -13.62
C GLN A 362 9.55 20.26 -13.00
N PHE A 363 9.52 20.40 -11.66
CA PHE A 363 8.34 20.80 -10.88
C PHE A 363 8.49 22.16 -10.20
N PHE A 364 9.73 22.56 -9.90
CA PHE A 364 10.07 23.81 -9.23
C PHE A 364 10.98 24.67 -10.10
N ASP A 365 10.93 25.99 -9.93
CA ASP A 365 11.81 26.94 -10.61
C ASP A 365 13.15 27.14 -9.88
N SER A 366 13.96 28.10 -10.34
CA SER A 366 15.26 28.41 -9.73
C SER A 366 15.17 29.09 -8.36
N GLN A 367 14.01 29.65 -8.01
CA GLN A 367 13.73 30.18 -6.67
C GLN A 367 13.18 29.12 -5.73
N GLY A 368 12.76 27.95 -6.24
CA GLY A 368 12.10 26.90 -5.48
C GLY A 368 10.57 27.03 -5.47
N GLU A 369 10.01 27.92 -6.28
CA GLU A 369 8.56 28.09 -6.41
C GLU A 369 7.97 26.99 -7.30
N PHE A 370 6.75 26.55 -6.96
CA PHE A 370 6.09 25.44 -7.65
C PHE A 370 5.48 25.90 -8.98
N LYS A 371 5.83 25.20 -10.07
CA LYS A 371 5.46 25.59 -11.44
C LYS A 371 3.98 25.41 -11.80
N TYR A 372 3.21 24.72 -10.96
CA TYR A 372 1.82 24.33 -11.23
C TYR A 372 0.87 24.75 -10.09
N PRO A 373 0.75 26.06 -9.78
CA PRO A 373 -0.04 26.52 -8.62
C PRO A 373 -1.51 26.07 -8.66
N ASP A 374 -2.08 25.89 -9.85
CA ASP A 374 -3.46 25.38 -10.03
C ASP A 374 -3.66 23.92 -9.57
N TYR A 375 -2.58 23.18 -9.25
CA TYR A 375 -2.65 21.83 -8.69
C TYR A 375 -2.59 21.81 -7.15
N ILE A 376 -2.41 22.96 -6.50
CA ILE A 376 -2.49 23.10 -5.04
C ILE A 376 -3.98 23.23 -4.68
N LEU A 377 -4.57 22.18 -4.10
CA LEU A 377 -5.97 22.21 -3.68
C LEU A 377 -6.15 23.13 -2.47
N LYS A 378 -7.07 24.09 -2.59
CA LYS A 378 -7.33 25.11 -1.55
C LYS A 378 -8.06 24.56 -0.32
N ASP A 379 -8.85 23.51 -0.52
CA ASP A 379 -9.72 22.91 0.51
C ASP A 379 -9.09 21.66 1.17
N LEU A 380 -7.82 21.37 0.87
CA LEU A 380 -7.06 20.27 1.47
C LEU A 380 -6.09 20.82 2.53
N ASP A 381 -6.44 20.63 3.79
CA ASP A 381 -5.58 20.87 4.94
C ASP A 381 -5.68 19.74 5.97
N TRP A 382 -4.87 19.80 7.02
CA TRP A 382 -4.84 18.80 8.09
C TRP A 382 -6.18 18.60 8.80
N ASP A 383 -6.92 19.66 9.07
CA ASP A 383 -8.20 19.59 9.77
C ASP A 383 -9.29 19.03 8.84
N ALA A 384 -9.36 19.52 7.60
CA ALA A 384 -10.28 19.04 6.57
C ALA A 384 -10.04 17.56 6.23
N SER A 385 -8.78 17.10 6.23
CA SER A 385 -8.42 15.71 5.91
C SER A 385 -8.90 14.68 6.94
N VAL A 386 -9.25 15.08 8.16
CA VAL A 386 -9.68 14.15 9.24
C VAL A 386 -11.14 14.41 9.60
N SER A 387 -12.04 13.76 8.86
CA SER A 387 -13.48 13.97 8.95
C SER A 387 -14.15 13.21 10.11
N ARG A 388 -13.54 12.13 10.63
CA ARG A 388 -14.16 11.22 11.62
C ARG A 388 -13.76 11.45 13.08
N LEU A 389 -12.76 12.29 13.37
CA LEU A 389 -12.32 12.63 14.74
C LEU A 389 -12.67 14.07 15.12
N ARG A 390 -12.84 14.35 16.42
CA ARG A 390 -13.12 15.71 16.95
C ARG A 390 -12.35 15.91 18.26
N GLY A 391 -12.07 17.18 18.59
CA GLY A 391 -11.34 17.56 19.80
C GLY A 391 -9.95 16.93 19.88
N GLU A 392 -9.46 16.71 21.10
CA GLU A 392 -8.09 16.26 21.36
C GLU A 392 -7.71 14.97 20.60
N GLU A 393 -8.64 14.03 20.39
CA GLU A 393 -8.32 12.81 19.63
C GLU A 393 -7.98 13.10 18.15
N LYS A 394 -8.60 14.13 17.56
CA LYS A 394 -8.25 14.63 16.23
C LYS A 394 -6.87 15.27 16.23
N ASP A 395 -6.61 16.14 17.21
CA ASP A 395 -5.35 16.88 17.34
C ASP A 395 -4.17 15.92 17.51
N LEU A 396 -4.32 14.89 18.34
CA LEU A 396 -3.34 13.83 18.55
C LEU A 396 -3.10 12.97 17.30
N PHE A 397 -4.15 12.64 16.54
CA PHE A 397 -4.00 11.90 15.28
C PHE A 397 -3.28 12.73 14.21
N ILE A 398 -3.61 14.02 14.10
CA ILE A 398 -2.96 14.95 13.18
C ILE A 398 -1.48 15.15 13.56
N ASP A 399 -1.16 15.35 14.85
CA ASP A 399 0.24 15.50 15.27
C ASP A 399 1.05 14.21 15.03
N PHE A 400 0.44 13.05 15.26
CA PHE A 400 1.04 11.74 14.93
C PHE A 400 1.34 11.62 13.44
N ALA A 401 0.38 11.96 12.57
CA ALA A 401 0.57 11.94 11.12
C ALA A 401 1.65 12.92 10.66
N LYS A 402 1.75 14.11 11.27
CA LYS A 402 2.80 15.11 11.00
C LYS A 402 4.20 14.64 11.36
N LYS A 403 4.37 13.64 12.24
CA LYS A 403 5.69 13.02 12.49
C LYS A 403 6.14 12.08 11.36
N MET A 404 5.22 11.67 10.48
CA MET A 404 5.46 10.70 9.40
C MET A 404 5.40 11.34 8.00
N ILE A 405 4.54 12.33 7.83
CA ILE A 405 4.34 13.06 6.57
C ILE A 405 5.14 14.38 6.64
N THR A 406 6.40 14.29 6.23
CA THR A 406 7.32 15.43 6.10
C THR A 406 8.00 15.44 4.74
N TRP A 407 8.41 16.62 4.28
CA TRP A 407 9.19 16.79 3.06
C TRP A 407 10.58 16.13 3.15
N VAL A 408 11.30 16.37 4.24
CA VAL A 408 12.66 15.88 4.46
C VAL A 408 12.59 14.49 5.11
N PRO A 409 13.08 13.42 4.46
CA PRO A 409 12.96 12.05 4.99
C PRO A 409 13.63 11.87 6.35
N GLU A 410 14.72 12.59 6.61
CA GLU A 410 15.47 12.54 7.86
C GLU A 410 14.75 13.23 9.05
N GLU A 411 13.70 14.00 8.79
CA GLU A 411 12.86 14.63 9.84
C GLU A 411 11.70 13.73 10.28
N ARG A 412 11.42 12.64 9.56
CA ARG A 412 10.37 11.68 9.93
C ARG A 412 10.81 10.88 11.15
N TRP A 413 9.88 10.69 12.08
CA TRP A 413 10.11 9.82 13.22
C TRP A 413 10.27 8.37 12.77
N THR A 414 11.19 7.65 13.40
CA THR A 414 11.34 6.21 13.20
C THR A 414 10.15 5.45 13.77
N ALA A 415 9.96 4.21 13.34
CA ALA A 415 8.90 3.35 13.86
C ALA A 415 8.95 3.22 15.40
N LYS A 416 10.15 3.18 15.98
CA LYS A 416 10.39 3.21 17.42
C LYS A 416 9.91 4.48 18.10
N GLN A 417 10.26 5.66 17.56
CA GLN A 417 9.83 6.95 18.11
C GLN A 417 8.30 7.11 18.05
N LEU A 418 7.67 6.59 16.99
CA LEU A 418 6.21 6.64 16.83
C LEU A 418 5.46 5.82 17.90
N LEU A 419 6.05 4.74 18.43
CA LEU A 419 5.47 3.96 19.53
C LEU A 419 5.34 4.77 20.84
N GLU A 420 6.18 5.78 21.03
CA GLU A 420 6.20 6.63 22.23
C GLU A 420 5.18 7.77 22.16
N HIS A 421 4.59 8.02 20.98
CA HIS A 421 3.72 9.18 20.72
C HIS A 421 2.42 9.16 21.58
N PRO A 422 1.95 10.31 22.10
CA PRO A 422 0.71 10.39 22.91
C PRO A 422 -0.56 9.88 22.21
N PHE A 423 -0.59 9.82 20.88
CA PHE A 423 -1.67 9.15 20.12
C PHE A 423 -1.73 7.63 20.35
N LEU A 424 -0.67 7.00 20.85
CA LEU A 424 -0.68 5.59 21.24
C LEU A 424 -0.60 5.42 22.77
N THR A 425 0.17 6.28 23.45
CA THR A 425 0.48 6.12 24.89
C THR A 425 -0.50 6.81 25.83
N LYS A 426 -1.25 7.84 25.41
CA LYS A 426 -2.23 8.51 26.29
C LYS A 426 -3.46 7.63 26.51
N GLU A 427 -3.83 7.43 27.77
CA GLU A 427 -5.11 6.82 28.15
C GLU A 427 -6.30 7.65 27.61
N ARG A 428 -7.34 6.96 27.14
CA ARG A 428 -8.58 7.61 26.70
C ARG A 428 -9.43 7.98 27.92
N ASP A 429 -9.94 9.21 27.94
CA ASP A 429 -11.04 9.58 28.83
C ASP A 429 -12.26 8.67 28.54
N PRO A 430 -12.76 7.89 29.54
CA PRO A 430 -13.89 6.98 29.36
C PRO A 430 -15.17 7.63 28.81
N ASN A 431 -15.34 8.94 28.99
CA ASN A 431 -16.53 9.66 28.55
C ASN A 431 -16.68 9.76 27.01
N TYR A 432 -15.59 9.58 26.25
CA TYR A 432 -15.60 9.56 24.78
C TYR A 432 -16.02 8.21 24.17
N LEU A 433 -16.41 7.22 24.97
CA LEU A 433 -16.94 5.93 24.51
C LEU A 433 -18.42 5.98 24.10
N THR A 434 -19.07 7.14 24.15
CA THR A 434 -20.43 7.30 23.61
C THR A 434 -20.41 7.26 22.08
N PRO A 435 -21.14 6.34 21.42
CA PRO A 435 -21.19 6.31 19.97
C PRO A 435 -21.81 7.60 19.44
N THR A 436 -21.11 8.32 18.56
CA THR A 436 -21.72 9.36 17.75
C THR A 436 -22.91 8.74 17.01
N PRO A 437 -24.14 9.25 17.18
CA PRO A 437 -25.31 8.66 16.53
C PRO A 437 -25.13 8.72 15.02
N SER A 438 -25.30 7.59 14.35
CA SER A 438 -25.22 7.51 12.90
C SER A 438 -26.23 8.45 12.26
N LEU A 439 -25.79 9.29 11.32
CA LEU A 439 -26.66 10.08 10.46
C LEU A 439 -27.38 9.16 9.46
N SER A 440 -28.34 8.38 9.98
CA SER A 440 -29.13 7.41 9.23
C SER A 440 -30.59 7.47 9.66
N ARG A 441 -31.20 8.65 9.53
CA ARG A 441 -32.67 8.81 9.56
C ARG A 441 -33.15 9.94 8.66
N ALA A 442 -32.88 9.81 7.37
CA ALA A 442 -33.70 10.46 6.35
C ALA A 442 -35.11 9.80 6.38
N SER A 443 -36.13 10.65 6.51
CA SER A 443 -37.51 10.30 6.81
C SER A 443 -38.15 9.24 5.92
N THR A 444 -38.62 8.13 6.51
CA THR A 444 -39.75 7.35 5.99
C THR A 444 -41.06 7.91 6.56
N ALA A 445 -41.52 9.02 6.00
CA ALA A 445 -42.89 9.49 6.20
C ALA A 445 -43.80 8.91 5.11
N SER A 446 -44.95 8.37 5.51
CA SER A 446 -45.87 7.64 4.63
C SER A 446 -46.44 8.50 3.49
N MET A 447 -46.45 7.97 2.27
CA MET A 447 -47.24 8.50 1.17
C MET A 447 -48.72 8.17 1.39
N GLY A 448 -49.47 9.12 1.95
CA GLY A 448 -50.93 9.14 1.95
C GLY A 448 -51.44 10.23 1.01
N SER A 449 -52.10 9.85 -0.09
CA SER A 449 -52.76 10.78 -1.00
C SER A 449 -54.02 11.39 -0.38
N ILE A 450 -54.29 12.69 -0.60
CA ILE A 450 -55.60 13.27 -0.93
C ILE A 450 -55.45 14.79 -1.26
N ILE A 451 -55.75 15.11 -2.53
CA ILE A 451 -56.46 16.27 -3.12
C ILE A 451 -56.33 17.70 -2.49
N PRO A 452 -56.03 18.75 -3.29
CA PRO A 452 -55.83 20.13 -2.81
C PRO A 452 -57.09 21.03 -2.81
N SER A 453 -57.12 22.03 -1.92
CA SER A 453 -58.09 23.14 -1.92
C SER A 453 -57.41 24.49 -1.62
N ARG A 454 -57.88 25.55 -2.32
CA ARG A 454 -57.33 26.92 -2.33
C ARG A 454 -57.88 27.75 -1.16
N THR A 455 -57.13 28.73 -0.64
CA THR A 455 -57.48 30.19 -0.64
C THR A 455 -56.51 31.10 0.14
N ALA A 456 -56.42 32.36 -0.32
CA ALA A 456 -56.14 33.62 0.42
C ALA A 456 -54.73 34.00 0.94
N THR A 457 -54.20 35.07 0.36
CA THR A 457 -53.26 36.09 0.87
C THR A 457 -54.02 37.25 1.57
N PRO A 458 -53.39 38.36 2.07
CA PRO A 458 -52.10 38.57 2.76
C PRO A 458 -52.22 39.42 4.07
N GLY A 459 -51.12 39.68 4.80
CA GLY A 459 -51.05 40.69 5.88
C GLY A 459 -49.63 40.92 6.46
N PRO A 460 -49.16 42.17 6.70
CA PRO A 460 -47.76 42.45 7.09
C PRO A 460 -47.64 43.00 8.56
N PRO A 461 -46.57 43.70 9.03
CA PRO A 461 -45.87 43.36 10.28
C PRO A 461 -46.12 44.36 11.44
N PRO A 462 -45.41 44.21 12.58
CA PRO A 462 -44.74 45.40 13.12
C PRO A 462 -43.32 45.17 13.70
N THR A 463 -42.65 46.31 13.91
CA THR A 463 -41.27 46.56 14.34
C THR A 463 -41.05 46.65 15.86
N SER A 464 -39.82 46.41 16.34
CA SER A 464 -39.09 47.36 17.22
C SER A 464 -37.65 46.93 17.59
N HIS A 465 -36.71 47.88 17.51
CA HIS A 465 -35.45 47.90 18.29
C HIS A 465 -35.69 48.75 19.57
N PRO A 466 -34.86 48.64 20.64
CA PRO A 466 -33.67 49.51 20.74
C PRO A 466 -32.43 48.89 21.46
N ALA A 467 -31.29 49.61 21.35
CA ALA A 467 -30.09 49.52 22.20
C ALA A 467 -29.95 50.89 22.97
N PRO A 468 -28.87 51.29 23.71
CA PRO A 468 -27.56 50.66 23.94
C PRO A 468 -26.90 50.85 25.36
N ALA A 469 -25.69 50.26 25.53
CA ALA A 469 -24.45 50.72 26.23
C ALA A 469 -24.36 51.20 27.72
N LEU A 470 -23.29 50.75 28.40
CA LEU A 470 -22.29 51.44 29.30
C LEU A 470 -21.50 50.34 30.09
N SER A 471 -20.17 50.16 30.01
CA SER A 471 -18.98 50.97 30.42
C SER A 471 -18.56 50.88 31.91
N SER A 472 -17.39 50.30 32.19
CA SER A 472 -16.38 50.78 33.19
C SER A 472 -15.08 49.94 33.14
N SER A 473 -14.00 50.38 33.80
CA SER A 473 -12.61 50.03 33.45
C SER A 473 -11.59 50.05 34.62
N MET A 474 -10.38 49.53 34.35
CA MET A 474 -9.12 49.62 35.15
C MET A 474 -9.06 48.73 36.42
N LEU A 475 -7.91 48.35 37.02
CA LEU A 475 -6.51 48.87 37.03
C LEU A 475 -5.42 47.76 36.96
N SER A 476 -4.15 48.16 36.97
CA SER A 476 -2.96 47.35 36.64
C SER A 476 -1.76 47.53 37.61
N VAL A 477 -0.98 46.45 37.87
CA VAL A 477 0.48 46.45 38.22
C VAL A 477 0.81 46.98 39.66
N PRO A 478 1.78 46.42 40.45
CA PRO A 478 3.18 46.20 40.06
C PRO A 478 3.93 44.93 40.53
N CYS A 479 5.16 44.84 40.02
CA CYS A 479 6.19 43.81 40.25
C CYS A 479 7.14 44.22 41.41
N ASN A 480 7.76 43.26 42.14
CA ASN A 480 9.13 43.46 42.58
C ASN A 480 9.95 42.20 42.94
N THR A 481 11.25 42.38 42.78
CA THR A 481 12.43 41.52 43.01
C THR A 481 12.62 40.84 44.38
N GLY A 482 13.37 39.73 44.40
CA GLY A 482 14.05 39.20 45.60
C GLY A 482 14.98 38.01 45.31
N SER A 483 16.27 38.11 45.64
CA SER A 483 17.31 37.09 45.39
C SER A 483 18.04 36.69 46.68
N SER A 484 18.44 35.41 46.83
CA SER A 484 19.44 34.83 47.76
C SER A 484 19.15 33.33 48.02
N ALA A 485 20.09 32.41 48.29
CA ALA A 485 21.54 32.31 48.02
C ALA A 485 22.00 30.85 48.27
N ALA A 486 23.17 30.47 47.72
CA ALA A 486 24.12 29.39 48.10
C ALA A 486 23.61 28.10 48.84
N THR A 487 24.02 26.90 48.44
CA THR A 487 25.34 26.36 48.85
C THR A 487 25.86 25.19 47.99
N SER A 488 27.16 24.86 48.17
CA SER A 488 28.03 24.12 47.23
C SER A 488 28.70 22.86 47.79
N LYS A 489 29.12 21.97 46.87
CA LYS A 489 30.28 21.02 46.86
C LYS A 489 30.17 20.24 45.52
N GLY A 490 31.17 20.08 44.64
CA GLY A 490 32.61 19.78 44.81
C GLY A 490 32.77 18.24 44.84
N LEU A 491 33.48 17.50 43.97
CA LEU A 491 34.72 17.72 43.15
C LEU A 491 34.69 16.73 41.93
N GLU A 492 35.60 16.65 40.93
CA GLU A 492 36.80 17.42 40.53
C GLU A 492 37.02 17.45 38.99
N ARG A 493 37.97 16.65 38.43
CA ARG A 493 38.44 16.64 37.01
C ARG A 493 39.13 15.31 36.64
N THR A 494 39.16 14.95 35.35
CA THR A 494 40.39 14.58 34.62
C THR A 494 40.25 14.84 33.11
N SER A 495 41.38 14.96 32.42
CA SER A 495 41.53 15.44 31.04
C SER A 495 41.94 14.34 30.06
N SER A 496 41.61 14.49 28.77
CA SER A 496 42.63 14.46 27.70
C SER A 496 42.08 14.86 26.32
N ARG A 497 42.95 15.50 25.53
CA ARG A 497 42.78 15.85 24.10
C ARG A 497 44.14 15.63 23.43
N PRO A 498 44.17 15.15 22.18
CA PRO A 498 44.95 15.83 21.13
C PRO A 498 44.10 15.97 19.85
N SER A 499 44.44 16.70 18.79
CA SER A 499 45.11 17.99 18.55
C SER A 499 45.25 18.06 17.01
N THR A 500 45.04 19.25 16.45
CA THR A 500 45.13 19.63 15.02
C THR A 500 46.54 19.41 14.40
N PRO A 501 46.81 19.53 13.07
CA PRO A 501 46.54 20.76 12.27
C PRO A 501 46.25 20.63 10.75
N ALA A 502 45.86 21.76 10.16
CA ALA A 502 45.90 22.04 8.73
C ALA A 502 47.21 22.74 8.33
N LYS A 503 47.53 22.80 7.02
CA LYS A 503 48.49 23.75 6.42
C LYS A 503 48.24 23.92 4.91
N ASP A 504 48.51 25.13 4.44
CA ASP A 504 48.30 25.60 3.06
C ASP A 504 49.45 25.24 2.11
N ASN A 505 49.19 25.29 0.79
CA ASN A 505 50.05 26.00 -0.18
C ASN A 505 49.36 26.17 -1.55
N GLU A 506 49.71 27.24 -2.26
CA GLU A 506 49.17 27.66 -3.56
C GLU A 506 50.29 27.71 -4.63
N LEU A 507 49.98 28.20 -5.85
CA LEU A 507 50.85 28.44 -7.04
C LEU A 507 51.07 27.22 -7.97
N ASP A 508 51.03 27.31 -9.32
CA ASP A 508 50.88 28.50 -10.18
C ASP A 508 50.37 28.23 -11.64
N LEU A 509 49.98 29.33 -12.33
CA LEU A 509 49.90 29.58 -13.80
C LEU A 509 49.20 28.57 -14.75
N SER A 510 48.15 28.95 -15.50
CA SER A 510 48.28 29.83 -16.69
C SER A 510 46.92 30.21 -17.33
N ARG A 511 46.88 31.32 -18.11
CA ARG A 511 45.67 31.96 -18.69
C ARG A 511 46.06 32.93 -19.85
N PRO A 512 45.12 33.57 -20.60
CA PRO A 512 43.98 33.05 -21.38
C PRO A 512 44.42 32.85 -22.86
N PRO A 513 44.13 33.65 -23.94
CA PRO A 513 43.23 34.80 -24.16
C PRO A 513 41.86 34.45 -24.82
N SER A 514 40.98 35.45 -24.92
CA SER A 514 39.63 35.46 -25.52
C SER A 514 39.59 35.96 -26.97
N ARG A 515 38.49 35.69 -27.71
CA ARG A 515 38.07 36.52 -28.86
C ARG A 515 36.54 36.71 -28.88
N ALA A 516 36.09 37.88 -29.30
CA ALA A 516 34.68 38.28 -29.35
C ALA A 516 34.30 38.86 -30.72
N SER A 517 33.06 38.59 -31.14
CA SER A 517 32.32 39.26 -32.23
C SER A 517 30.86 38.75 -32.18
N THR A 518 29.83 39.51 -31.79
CA THR A 518 29.11 40.65 -32.43
C THR A 518 28.24 40.28 -33.65
N PHE A 519 27.06 40.92 -33.72
CA PHE A 519 26.02 40.92 -34.79
C PHE A 519 25.18 39.62 -34.97
N SER A 520 23.88 39.66 -35.30
CA SER A 520 22.90 40.78 -35.28
C SER A 520 21.44 40.30 -35.17
N THR A 521 20.60 41.17 -34.59
CA THR A 521 19.15 41.40 -34.84
C THR A 521 18.38 40.50 -35.84
N ASN A 522 17.19 40.03 -35.44
CA ASN A 522 15.95 40.72 -35.85
C ASN A 522 14.72 40.33 -35.03
N SER A 523 13.81 41.31 -34.88
CA SER A 523 12.51 41.22 -34.21
C SER A 523 11.40 41.39 -35.25
N VAL A 524 10.30 40.65 -35.13
CA VAL A 524 8.98 41.12 -35.60
C VAL A 524 7.90 40.67 -34.62
N THR A 525 7.19 41.64 -34.06
CA THR A 525 5.89 41.48 -33.39
C THR A 525 4.84 42.16 -34.27
N LEU A 526 3.61 41.62 -34.37
CA LEU A 526 2.35 42.39 -34.25
C LEU A 526 1.08 41.58 -34.59
N THR A 527 0.23 41.48 -33.57
CA THR A 527 -1.25 41.45 -33.54
C THR A 527 -2.07 41.56 -34.84
N SER A 528 -3.15 40.77 -34.96
CA SER A 528 -4.54 41.30 -34.89
C SER A 528 -5.65 40.22 -34.99
N ARG A 529 -6.82 40.56 -34.42
CA ARG A 529 -8.16 39.91 -34.49
C ARG A 529 -9.14 41.00 -35.01
N PRO A 530 -10.46 40.76 -35.25
CA PRO A 530 -11.23 39.52 -35.44
C PRO A 530 -12.17 39.57 -36.69
N LYS A 531 -13.02 38.55 -36.91
CA LYS A 531 -14.37 38.70 -37.53
C LYS A 531 -15.32 37.59 -37.07
N GLN A 532 -16.63 37.80 -37.22
CA GLN A 532 -17.75 37.08 -36.56
C GLN A 532 -18.68 36.34 -37.54
N LYS A 533 -19.41 35.33 -36.99
CA LYS A 533 -20.63 34.67 -37.54
C LYS A 533 -20.39 33.79 -38.80
N GLU A 534 -21.15 32.73 -39.06
CA GLU A 534 -22.57 32.47 -38.74
C GLU A 534 -22.92 30.97 -38.51
N ARG A 535 -24.21 30.65 -38.32
CA ARG A 535 -24.78 29.31 -37.97
C ARG A 535 -24.90 28.36 -39.18
N ALA A 536 -24.77 27.06 -38.94
CA ALA A 536 -25.71 26.03 -39.44
C ALA A 536 -25.51 24.69 -38.69
N SER A 537 -26.60 23.91 -38.59
CA SER A 537 -26.67 22.61 -37.91
C SER A 537 -27.14 21.52 -38.86
N SER A 538 -26.49 20.36 -38.86
CA SER A 538 -27.08 19.09 -39.32
C SER A 538 -26.18 17.90 -38.94
N ASP A 539 -26.79 16.82 -38.47
CA ASP A 539 -26.13 15.54 -38.20
C ASP A 539 -25.54 14.89 -39.46
N THR A 540 -24.49 14.07 -39.33
CA THR A 540 -24.58 12.58 -39.38
C THR A 540 -23.16 11.97 -39.48
N THR A 541 -22.92 10.90 -38.72
CA THR A 541 -21.73 10.02 -38.63
C THR A 541 -20.67 9.99 -39.75
N THR A 542 -19.38 10.09 -39.36
CA THR A 542 -18.30 9.25 -39.92
C THR A 542 -17.27 8.87 -38.84
N LEU A 543 -16.90 7.60 -38.76
CA LEU A 543 -15.86 7.09 -37.86
C LEU A 543 -14.45 7.35 -38.42
N CYS A 544 -13.57 7.94 -37.60
CA CYS A 544 -12.11 7.79 -37.70
C CYS A 544 -11.51 7.76 -36.27
N PRO A 545 -10.49 6.94 -36.01
CA PRO A 545 -9.97 6.74 -34.66
C PRO A 545 -9.10 7.93 -34.21
N PRO A 546 -9.10 8.29 -32.91
CA PRO A 546 -8.05 9.15 -32.37
C PRO A 546 -6.70 8.42 -32.43
N PRO A 547 -5.58 9.14 -32.66
CA PRO A 547 -4.28 8.52 -32.88
C PRO A 547 -3.81 7.78 -31.62
N ALA A 548 -3.12 6.66 -31.84
CA ALA A 548 -2.47 5.90 -30.78
C ALA A 548 -1.23 6.62 -30.24
N THR A 549 -1.43 7.72 -29.50
CA THR A 549 -0.41 8.28 -28.61
C THR A 549 -0.19 7.30 -27.45
N ILE A 550 0.75 6.38 -27.63
CA ILE A 550 1.27 5.54 -26.55
C ILE A 550 1.91 6.49 -25.53
N ASN A 551 1.17 6.80 -24.47
CA ASN A 551 1.62 7.77 -23.47
C ASN A 551 2.81 7.20 -22.70
N THR A 552 3.99 7.80 -22.90
CA THR A 552 5.29 7.28 -22.41
C THR A 552 5.52 7.45 -20.92
N ASP A 553 4.54 8.02 -20.20
CA ASP A 553 4.78 8.74 -18.96
C ASP A 553 4.30 7.98 -17.72
N ASN A 554 3.56 6.89 -17.89
CA ASN A 554 3.17 5.97 -16.81
C ASN A 554 4.30 5.05 -16.34
N ARG A 555 5.53 5.56 -16.31
CA ARG A 555 6.73 4.78 -16.05
C ARG A 555 6.82 4.26 -14.62
N SER A 556 6.31 4.94 -13.58
CA SER A 556 6.47 4.48 -12.19
C SER A 556 5.95 3.05 -11.93
N SER A 557 4.64 2.84 -11.98
CA SER A 557 4.07 1.51 -11.69
C SER A 557 4.29 0.51 -12.84
N GLN A 558 4.28 0.97 -14.10
CA GLN A 558 4.50 0.07 -15.22
C GLN A 558 5.99 -0.29 -15.38
N ASP A 559 6.96 0.54 -15.01
CA ASP A 559 8.38 0.18 -14.93
C ASP A 559 8.72 -0.53 -13.61
N LEU A 560 7.96 -0.39 -12.52
CA LEU A 560 8.11 -1.30 -11.38
C LEU A 560 7.73 -2.73 -11.81
N ILE A 561 6.52 -2.89 -12.37
CA ILE A 561 6.04 -4.15 -12.96
C ILE A 561 6.96 -4.64 -14.08
N ASP A 562 7.35 -3.77 -15.01
CA ASP A 562 8.24 -4.13 -16.11
C ASP A 562 9.69 -4.32 -15.65
N SER A 563 10.16 -3.76 -14.53
CA SER A 563 11.49 -4.07 -13.98
C SER A 563 11.53 -5.48 -13.41
N ILE A 564 10.45 -5.88 -12.71
CA ILE A 564 10.23 -7.25 -12.24
C ILE A 564 10.19 -8.22 -13.43
N LEU A 565 9.54 -7.85 -14.53
CA LEU A 565 9.34 -8.74 -15.70
C LEU A 565 10.46 -8.66 -16.77
N LYS A 566 11.10 -7.51 -17.03
CA LYS A 566 12.11 -7.31 -18.10
C LYS A 566 13.48 -7.86 -17.74
N ARG A 567 13.82 -8.04 -16.44
CA ARG A 567 15.01 -8.83 -16.05
C ARG A 567 15.00 -10.20 -16.72
N GLY A 568 13.81 -10.78 -16.94
CA GLY A 568 13.61 -12.07 -17.63
C GLY A 568 14.02 -12.13 -19.11
N LYS A 569 14.41 -11.02 -19.77
CA LYS A 569 14.76 -11.03 -21.21
C LYS A 569 16.21 -10.77 -21.58
N GLN A 570 17.05 -10.21 -20.69
CA GLN A 570 18.45 -9.90 -21.04
C GLN A 570 19.45 -11.05 -20.77
N GLY A 571 19.01 -12.15 -20.15
CA GLY A 571 19.88 -13.29 -19.82
C GLY A 571 20.20 -14.26 -20.96
N ASN A 572 19.53 -14.19 -22.12
CA ASN A 572 19.61 -15.22 -23.17
C ASN A 572 20.17 -14.72 -24.52
N GLY A 573 21.06 -13.73 -24.46
CA GLY A 573 21.80 -13.20 -25.61
C GLY A 573 23.30 -13.51 -25.53
N LYS A 574 23.70 -14.78 -25.33
CA LYS A 574 25.12 -15.14 -25.43
C LYS A 574 25.57 -15.02 -26.90
N ALA A 575 26.65 -14.27 -27.09
CA ALA A 575 27.25 -14.03 -28.39
C ALA A 575 27.61 -15.35 -29.08
N ASN A 576 27.08 -15.53 -30.29
CA ASN A 576 27.53 -16.52 -31.25
C ASN A 576 27.89 -15.78 -32.54
N GLY A 577 28.95 -14.97 -32.46
CA GLY A 577 29.55 -14.30 -33.60
C GLY A 577 30.27 -15.33 -34.47
N LYS A 578 29.52 -16.05 -35.32
CA LYS A 578 30.11 -16.77 -36.45
C LYS A 578 30.65 -15.73 -37.42
N VAL A 579 31.96 -15.69 -37.57
CA VAL A 579 32.64 -14.98 -38.66
C VAL A 579 32.18 -15.63 -39.96
N HIS A 580 31.41 -14.90 -40.77
CA HIS A 580 31.26 -15.22 -42.18
C HIS A 580 32.54 -14.78 -42.88
N GLN A 581 33.24 -15.74 -43.48
CA GLN A 581 34.18 -15.46 -44.56
C GLN A 581 33.38 -15.44 -45.86
N ASP A 582 33.35 -14.31 -46.54
CA ASP A 582 32.92 -14.24 -47.93
C ASP A 582 34.06 -14.74 -48.85
N PRO A 583 33.76 -15.40 -49.97
CA PRO A 583 34.76 -15.96 -50.86
C PRO A 583 35.42 -14.88 -51.72
N ILE A 584 36.71 -15.07 -52.00
CA ILE A 584 37.46 -14.26 -52.96
C ILE A 584 37.13 -14.77 -54.36
N GLU A 585 36.56 -13.90 -55.20
CA GLU A 585 36.54 -14.11 -56.65
C GLU A 585 37.91 -13.76 -57.23
N GLU A 586 38.54 -14.72 -57.90
CA GLU A 586 39.68 -14.47 -58.79
C GLU A 586 39.15 -14.10 -60.18
N GLU A 587 39.66 -13.02 -60.77
CA GLU A 587 39.68 -12.84 -62.23
C GLU A 587 41.04 -12.24 -62.67
N PRO A 588 41.44 -12.44 -63.94
CA PRO A 588 42.85 -12.72 -64.24
C PRO A 588 43.63 -11.54 -64.84
N THR A 589 44.92 -11.42 -64.48
CA THR A 589 46.05 -11.23 -65.44
C THR A 589 47.40 -11.41 -64.76
#